data_AF-A0A9E0UYM4-F1
#
_entry.id   AF-A0A9E0UYM4-F1
#
_cell.length_a   1.000
_cell.length_b   1.000
_cell.length_c   1.000
_cell.angle_alpha   90.00
_cell.angle_beta   90.00
_cell.angle_gamma   90.00
#
_symmetry.space_group_name_H-M   'P 1'
#
loop_
_entity.id
_entity.type
_entity.pdbx_description
1 polymer ?
#
loop_
_entity_poly.entity_id
_entity_poly.type
_entity_poly.pdbx_seq_one_letter_code
_entity_poly.pdbx_strand_id
1 'polypeptide(L)'
;MRPEETIDFPIRRVWSRISRLYNTEAAKYGGSMAIGQILLNIEPEGTPSTKLGPRMGMEARSLVRTLQTMEEEGLIKRVAATDDKRVVR
;
A
#
# COMPACT_ATOMS: atom_id res chain seq x y z
N MET A 1 6.61 20.02 27.87
CA MET A 1 7.20 18.78 27.34
C MET A 1 7.74 19.09 25.96
N ARG A 2 9.02 18.82 25.73
CA ARG A 2 9.65 18.95 24.41
C ARG A 2 9.24 17.75 23.54
N PRO A 3 9.13 17.88 22.21
CA PRO A 3 8.77 16.76 21.33
C PRO A 3 9.64 15.53 21.57
N GLU A 4 10.95 15.70 21.79
CA GLU A 4 11.94 14.64 22.00
C GLU A 4 11.70 13.83 23.29
N GLU A 5 10.95 14.38 24.24
CA GLU A 5 10.60 13.73 25.51
C GLU A 5 9.37 12.83 25.38
N THR A 6 8.65 12.90 24.25
CA THR A 6 7.49 12.05 23.97
C THR A 6 7.92 10.70 23.41
N ILE A 7 7.18 9.63 23.72
CA ILE A 7 7.43 8.28 23.17
C ILE A 7 7.20 8.24 21.65
N ASP A 8 6.26 9.04 21.14
CA ASP A 8 5.90 9.09 19.73
C ASP A 8 7.01 9.68 18.84
N PHE A 9 7.76 10.67 19.33
CA PHE A 9 8.80 11.35 18.55
C PHE A 9 9.90 10.41 18.00
N PRO A 10 10.59 9.57 18.80
CA PRO A 10 11.58 8.64 18.26
C PRO A 10 10.96 7.64 17.28
N ILE A 11 9.72 7.19 17.52
CA ILE A 11 9.01 6.26 16.62
C ILE A 11 8.77 6.91 15.26
N ARG A 12 8.18 8.12 15.22
CA ARG A 12 7.96 8.86 13.97
C ARG A 12 9.25 9.15 13.23
N ARG A 13 10.30 9.52 13.97
CA ARG A 13 11.61 9.82 13.38
C ARG A 13 12.22 8.58 12.72
N VAL A 14 12.19 7.43 13.39
CA VAL A 14 12.68 6.16 12.85
C VAL A 14 11.84 5.72 11.66
N TRP A 15 10.52 5.71 11.80
CA TRP A 15 9.60 5.35 10.73
C TRP A 15 9.82 6.20 9.48
N SER A 16 9.92 7.53 9.62
CA SER A 16 10.18 8.43 8.49
C SER A 16 11.51 8.16 7.79
N ARG A 17 12.55 7.67 8.49
CA ARG A 17 13.81 7.24 7.85
C ARG A 17 13.62 5.92 7.11
N ILE A 18 12.95 4.95 7.73
CA ILE A 18 12.63 3.65 7.12
C ILE A 18 11.83 3.84 5.84
N SER A 19 10.71 4.57 5.88
CA SER A 19 9.86 4.82 4.71
C SER A 19 10.62 5.51 3.57
N ARG A 20 11.56 6.42 3.89
CA ARG A 20 12.41 7.05 2.87
C ARG A 20 13.35 6.05 2.22
N LEU A 21 14.02 5.20 3.00
CA LEU A 21 14.92 4.17 2.48
C LEU A 21 14.19 3.22 1.51
N TYR A 22 13.03 2.70 1.93
CA TYR A 22 12.23 1.80 1.07
C TYR A 22 11.73 2.50 -0.19
N ASN A 23 11.28 3.75 -0.10
CA ASN A 23 10.87 4.51 -1.29
C ASN A 23 12.05 4.80 -2.23
N THR A 24 13.24 5.11 -1.72
CA THR A 24 14.44 5.28 -2.55
C THR A 24 14.79 4.00 -3.30
N GLU A 25 14.65 2.84 -2.66
CA GLU A 25 14.89 1.57 -3.33
C GLU A 25 13.82 1.26 -4.38
N ALA A 26 12.54 1.41 -4.03
CA ALA A 26 11.42 1.16 -4.95
C ALA A 26 11.44 2.10 -6.17
N ALA A 27 11.88 3.35 -5.99
CA ALA A 27 11.97 4.33 -7.06
C ALA A 27 12.94 3.91 -8.18
N LYS A 28 13.96 3.08 -7.88
CA LYS A 28 14.86 2.51 -8.91
C LYS A 28 14.12 1.63 -9.91
N TYR A 29 12.96 1.10 -9.52
CA TYR A 29 12.11 0.23 -10.32
C TYR A 29 10.81 0.94 -10.75
N GLY A 30 10.75 2.28 -10.63
CA GLY A 30 9.55 3.07 -10.95
C GLY A 30 8.42 2.95 -9.93
N GLY A 31 8.64 2.28 -8.80
CA GLY A 31 7.62 2.02 -7.79
C GLY A 31 7.72 2.88 -6.52
N SER A 32 6.89 2.54 -5.55
CA SER A 32 6.93 3.07 -4.19
C SER A 32 6.86 1.95 -3.16
N MET A 33 7.20 2.24 -1.90
CA MET A 33 7.03 1.30 -0.79
C MET A 33 5.59 0.77 -0.71
N ALA A 34 4.60 1.62 -0.97
CA ALA A 34 3.19 1.23 -0.96
C ALA A 34 2.87 0.20 -2.06
N ILE A 35 3.38 0.42 -3.27
CA ILE A 35 3.20 -0.51 -4.40
C ILE A 35 3.82 -1.87 -4.05
N GLY A 36 5.07 -1.87 -3.57
CA GLY A 36 5.75 -3.11 -3.18
C GLY A 36 5.01 -3.87 -2.07
N GLN A 37 4.52 -3.14 -1.06
CA GLN A 37 3.75 -3.72 0.03
C GLN A 37 2.43 -4.33 -0.46
N ILE A 38 1.72 -3.65 -1.36
CA ILE A 38 0.48 -4.17 -1.96
C ILE A 38 0.75 -5.45 -2.74
N LEU A 39 1.77 -5.45 -3.61
CA LEU A 39 2.14 -6.64 -4.40
C LEU A 39 2.46 -7.85 -3.52
N LEU A 40 3.16 -7.65 -2.39
CA LEU A 40 3.46 -8.71 -1.43
C LEU A 40 2.24 -9.21 -0.65
N ASN A 41 1.14 -8.43 -0.60
CA ASN A 41 -0.07 -8.74 0.15
C ASN A 41 -1.23 -9.24 -0.72
N ILE A 42 -1.06 -9.23 -2.05
CA ILE A 42 -1.98 -9.86 -2.98
C ILE A 42 -1.69 -11.36 -3.01
N GLU A 43 -2.71 -12.14 -2.69
CA GLU A 43 -2.69 -13.60 -2.78
C GLU A 43 -2.74 -14.04 -4.26
N PRO A 44 -2.18 -15.22 -4.63
CA PRO A 44 -2.14 -15.69 -6.02
C PRO A 44 -3.52 -15.74 -6.71
N GLU A 45 -4.57 -16.02 -5.96
CA GLU A 45 -5.98 -16.05 -6.37
C GLU A 45 -6.64 -14.65 -6.46
N GLY A 46 -5.90 -13.59 -6.12
CA GLY A 46 -6.37 -12.22 -6.01
C GLY A 46 -6.93 -11.89 -4.61
N THR A 47 -6.86 -10.63 -4.22
CA THR A 47 -7.30 -10.18 -2.89
C THR A 47 -8.29 -9.03 -3.01
N PRO A 48 -9.50 -9.15 -2.42
CA PRO A 48 -10.46 -8.07 -2.42
C PRO A 48 -9.89 -6.76 -1.87
N SER A 49 -10.15 -5.64 -2.56
CA SER A 49 -9.71 -4.30 -2.14
C SER A 49 -10.18 -3.94 -0.72
N THR A 50 -11.34 -4.44 -0.31
CA THR A 50 -11.90 -4.29 1.04
C THR A 50 -11.08 -4.99 2.13
N LYS A 51 -10.34 -6.05 1.80
CA LYS A 51 -9.40 -6.73 2.71
C LYS A 51 -8.00 -6.11 2.66
N LEU A 52 -7.59 -5.57 1.52
CA LEU A 52 -6.29 -4.92 1.35
C LEU A 52 -6.19 -3.64 2.20
N GLY A 53 -7.23 -2.81 2.26
CA GLY A 53 -7.21 -1.54 3.01
C GLY A 53 -6.77 -1.68 4.47
N PRO A 54 -7.47 -2.51 5.28
CA PRO A 54 -7.08 -2.78 6.66
C PRO A 54 -5.69 -3.39 6.81
N ARG A 55 -5.30 -4.32 5.93
CA ARG A 55 -3.94 -4.93 5.95
C ARG A 55 -2.84 -3.91 5.72
N MET A 56 -3.12 -2.89 4.91
CA MET A 56 -2.15 -1.83 4.58
C MET A 56 -2.15 -0.65 5.56
N GLY A 57 -3.10 -0.61 6.51
CA GLY A 57 -3.30 0.57 7.36
C GLY A 57 -3.58 1.84 6.53
N MET A 58 -4.11 1.67 5.32
CA MET A 58 -4.37 2.73 4.36
C MET A 58 -5.84 3.10 4.34
N GLU A 59 -6.10 4.40 4.32
CA GLU A 59 -7.41 4.96 3.99
C GLU A 59 -7.91 4.42 2.64
N ALA A 60 -9.19 4.05 2.57
CA ALA A 60 -9.79 3.41 1.40
C ALA A 60 -9.57 4.23 0.11
N ARG A 61 -9.73 5.56 0.17
CA ARG A 61 -9.50 6.45 -0.97
C ARG A 61 -8.05 6.41 -1.46
N SER A 62 -7.09 6.36 -0.53
CA SER A 62 -5.66 6.27 -0.88
C SER A 62 -5.37 4.95 -1.58
N LEU A 63 -5.90 3.85 -1.06
CA LEU A 63 -5.70 2.53 -1.65
C LEU A 63 -6.27 2.47 -3.08
N VAL A 64 -7.49 2.96 -3.30
CA VAL A 64 -8.13 2.94 -4.63
C VAL A 64 -7.27 3.67 -5.66
N ARG A 65 -6.75 4.86 -5.32
CA ARG A 65 -5.88 5.62 -6.22
C ARG A 65 -4.60 4.84 -6.53
N THR A 66 -3.97 4.24 -5.53
CA THR A 66 -2.76 3.42 -5.74
C THR A 66 -3.03 2.21 -6.63
N LEU A 67 -4.12 1.48 -6.38
CA LEU A 67 -4.51 0.33 -7.21
C LEU A 67 -4.80 0.74 -8.66
N GLN A 68 -5.39 1.92 -8.87
CA GLN A 68 -5.64 2.43 -10.22
C GLN A 68 -4.32 2.71 -10.97
N THR A 69 -3.38 3.40 -10.34
CA THR A 69 -2.03 3.61 -10.93
C THR A 69 -1.33 2.28 -11.21
N MET A 70 -1.41 1.31 -10.30
CA MET A 70 -0.83 -0.02 -10.51
C MET A 70 -1.45 -0.78 -11.69
N GLU A 71 -2.75 -0.62 -11.94
CA GLU A 71 -3.40 -1.20 -13.11
C GLU A 71 -3.01 -0.48 -14.41
N GLU A 72 -2.94 0.86 -14.39
CA GLU A 72 -2.49 1.68 -15.54
C GLU A 72 -1.05 1.35 -15.94
N GLU A 73 -0.19 1.04 -14.96
CA GLU A 73 1.20 0.59 -15.16
C GLU A 73 1.31 -0.92 -15.49
N GLY A 74 0.20 -1.65 -15.50
CA GLY A 74 0.17 -3.09 -15.83
C GLY A 74 0.74 -4.01 -14.75
N LEU A 75 0.90 -3.52 -13.52
CA LEU A 75 1.42 -4.29 -12.38
C LEU A 75 0.38 -5.26 -11.80
N ILE A 76 -0.91 -4.90 -11.90
CA ILE A 76 -2.03 -5.71 -11.45
C ILE A 76 -3.16 -5.67 -12.48
N LYS A 77 -4.12 -6.57 -12.31
CA LYS A 77 -5.39 -6.56 -13.05
C LYS A 77 -6.54 -6.64 -12.07
N ARG A 78 -7.55 -5.80 -12.25
CA ARG A 78 -8.80 -5.88 -11.49
C ARG A 78 -9.78 -6.84 -12.16
N VAL A 79 -10.25 -7.84 -11.41
CA VAL A 79 -11.20 -8.84 -11.87
C VAL A 79 -12.45 -8.79 -10.99
N ALA A 80 -13.60 -8.49 -11.59
CA ALA A 80 -14.87 -8.58 -10.90
C ALA A 80 -15.18 -10.05 -10.57
N ALA A 81 -15.59 -10.32 -9.33
CA ALA A 81 -15.98 -11.66 -8.91
C ALA A 81 -17.23 -12.12 -9.66
N THR A 82 -17.31 -13.42 -9.95
CA THR A 82 -18.40 -14.03 -10.74
C THR A 82 -19.72 -14.09 -9.98
N ASP A 83 -19.64 -14.13 -8.65
CA ASP A 83 -20.75 -14.24 -7.70
C ASP A 83 -21.30 -12.87 -7.27
N ASP A 84 -20.43 -11.89 -7.01
CA ASP A 84 -20.82 -10.51 -6.74
C ASP A 84 -19.90 -9.53 -7.49
N LYS A 85 -20.46 -8.87 -8.51
CA LYS A 85 -19.76 -7.87 -9.34
C LYS A 85 -19.29 -6.63 -8.55
N ARG A 86 -19.76 -6.44 -7.31
CA ARG A 86 -19.28 -5.38 -6.41
C ARG A 86 -17.92 -5.73 -5.79
N VAL A 87 -17.56 -7.01 -5.79
CA VAL A 87 -16.27 -7.48 -5.29
C VAL A 87 -15.29 -7.51 -6.45
N VAL A 88 -14.18 -6.80 -6.28
CA VAL A 88 -13.08 -6.76 -7.24
C VAL A 88 -11.84 -7.36 -6.58
N ARG A 89 -11.26 -8.35 -7.24
CA ARG A 89 -10.01 -9.03 -6.85
C ARG A 89 -8.87 -8.58 -7.74
#